data_AF-A0A549TGJ8-F1
#
_entry.id   AF-A0A549TGJ8-F1
#
_cell.length_a   1.000
_cell.length_b   1.000
_cell.length_c   1.000
_cell.angle_alpha   90.00
_cell.angle_beta   90.00
_cell.angle_gamma   90.00
#
_symmetry.space_group_name_H-M   'P 1'
#
loop_
_entity.id
_entity.type
_entity.pdbx_description
1 polymer ?
#
loop_
_entity_poly.entity_id
_entity_poly.type
_entity_poly.pdbx_seq_one_letter_code
_entity_poly.pdbx_strand_id
1 'polypeptide(L)'
;MVNNEPVVNHGAALRAMMNRPYLENPKYDEQQWRANREGAHPKILEFEEAMVRRMASLGVPMFAHCIVRTPADQDAAYALGRSRLRGSDPYPHRFAAVDLIHCNRGWDLPEMCWDMIGHIGNEVAKRLSIPIVWGGDWDGDGDKSDQKLYDPAHWELAHWRMMEPEPPHMYNARGKLVRRE
;
A
#
# COMPACT_ATOMS: atom_id res chain seq x y z
N MET A 1 15.56 16.82 -13.40
CA MET A 1 15.12 18.08 -12.75
C MET A 1 13.94 17.74 -11.88
N VAL A 2 14.00 18.02 -10.58
CA VAL A 2 12.84 17.85 -9.69
C VAL A 2 11.95 19.07 -9.95
N ASN A 3 10.76 18.87 -10.48
CA ASN A 3 9.80 19.96 -10.70
C ASN A 3 9.40 20.51 -9.32
N ASN A 4 9.87 21.71 -9.01
CA ASN A 4 9.58 22.41 -7.74
C ASN A 4 8.36 23.34 -7.87
N GLU A 5 7.46 23.05 -8.82
CA GLU A 5 6.23 23.81 -8.96
C GLU A 5 5.24 23.48 -7.83
N PRO A 6 4.52 24.48 -7.30
CA PRO A 6 3.54 24.23 -6.25
C PRO A 6 2.45 23.28 -6.75
N VAL A 7 2.15 22.26 -5.95
CA VAL A 7 1.12 21.27 -6.26
C VAL A 7 -0.26 21.84 -5.91
N VAL A 8 -0.84 22.58 -6.84
CA VAL A 8 -2.09 23.33 -6.64
C VAL A 8 -3.34 22.63 -7.17
N ASN A 9 -3.18 21.56 -7.96
CA ASN A 9 -4.28 20.76 -8.50
C ASN A 9 -3.82 19.35 -8.89
N HIS A 10 -4.78 18.49 -9.23
CA HIS A 10 -4.57 17.12 -9.70
C HIS A 10 -3.57 16.97 -10.86
N GLY A 11 -3.61 17.87 -11.86
CA GLY A 11 -2.67 17.82 -12.99
C GLY A 11 -1.24 18.15 -12.55
N ALA A 12 -1.06 19.12 -11.66
CA ALA A 12 0.23 19.45 -11.06
C ALA A 12 0.74 18.31 -10.16
N ALA A 13 -0.16 17.67 -9.41
CA ALA A 13 0.16 16.52 -8.56
C ALA A 13 0.72 15.35 -9.36
N LEU A 14 0.05 14.98 -10.45
CA LEU A 14 0.54 13.92 -11.33
C LEU A 14 1.95 14.27 -11.88
N ARG A 15 2.14 15.47 -12.41
CA ARG A 15 3.44 15.91 -12.93
C ARG A 15 4.54 15.93 -11.87
N ALA A 16 4.20 16.26 -10.62
CA ALA A 16 5.15 16.29 -9.51
C ALA A 16 5.61 14.89 -9.06
N MET A 17 4.83 13.85 -9.37
CA MET A 17 5.18 12.45 -9.12
C MET A 17 5.88 11.77 -10.30
N MET A 18 5.79 12.32 -11.51
CA MET A 18 6.35 11.67 -12.69
C MET A 18 7.88 11.61 -12.63
N ASN A 19 8.43 10.44 -12.94
CA ASN A 19 9.86 10.22 -13.10
C ASN A 19 10.13 9.06 -14.08
N ARG A 20 9.86 9.31 -15.37
CA ARG A 20 10.04 8.33 -16.45
C ARG A 20 11.47 7.78 -16.55
N PRO A 21 12.55 8.58 -16.39
CA PRO A 21 13.90 8.04 -16.40
C PRO A 21 14.16 7.01 -15.30
N TYR A 22 13.46 7.09 -14.16
CA TYR A 22 13.59 6.09 -13.11
C TYR A 22 12.91 4.77 -13.48
N LEU A 23 11.80 4.79 -14.23
CA LEU A 23 11.13 3.57 -14.70
C LEU A 23 12.02 2.73 -15.64
N GLU A 24 12.99 3.36 -16.31
CA GLU A 24 13.97 2.70 -17.17
C GLU A 24 15.23 2.26 -16.40
N ASN A 25 15.33 2.60 -15.12
CA ASN A 25 16.48 2.27 -14.28
C ASN A 25 16.36 0.84 -13.72
N PRO A 26 17.42 0.01 -13.74
CA PRO A 26 17.39 -1.32 -13.13
C PRO A 26 16.95 -1.34 -11.66
N LYS A 27 17.18 -0.25 -10.93
CA LYS A 27 16.71 -0.11 -9.54
C LYS A 27 15.18 -0.15 -9.42
N TYR A 28 14.45 0.28 -10.44
CA TYR A 28 12.99 0.17 -10.46
C TYR A 28 12.56 -1.29 -10.42
N ASP A 29 13.18 -2.14 -11.25
CA ASP A 29 12.90 -3.58 -11.29
C ASP A 29 13.32 -4.26 -9.99
N GLU A 30 14.49 -3.94 -9.45
CA GLU A 30 14.97 -4.46 -8.15
C GLU A 30 13.98 -4.16 -7.01
N GLN A 31 13.39 -2.95 -7.01
CA GLN A 31 12.46 -2.56 -5.96
C GLN A 31 11.14 -3.36 -5.96
N GLN A 32 10.69 -3.86 -7.12
CA GLN A 32 9.43 -4.60 -7.22
C GLN A 32 9.44 -5.88 -6.37
N TRP A 33 10.62 -6.46 -6.13
CA TRP A 33 10.80 -7.73 -5.43
C TRP A 33 11.07 -7.59 -3.93
N ARG A 34 11.07 -6.36 -3.38
CA ARG A 34 11.45 -6.12 -1.98
C ARG A 34 10.43 -6.60 -0.95
N ALA A 35 9.13 -6.48 -1.25
CA ALA A 35 8.08 -6.85 -0.31
C ALA A 35 7.89 -8.37 -0.26
N ASN A 36 7.74 -8.91 0.95
CA ASN A 36 7.32 -10.29 1.15
C ASN A 36 5.86 -10.47 0.70
N ARG A 37 5.63 -11.41 -0.23
CA ARG A 37 4.31 -11.76 -0.79
C ARG A 37 3.82 -13.13 -0.35
N GLU A 38 4.63 -13.90 0.39
CA GLU A 38 4.26 -15.23 0.84
C GLU A 38 3.08 -15.15 1.82
N GLY A 39 1.97 -15.83 1.49
CA GLY A 39 0.74 -15.82 2.31
C GLY A 39 -0.18 -14.62 2.07
N ALA A 40 0.14 -13.72 1.13
CA ALA A 40 -0.75 -12.63 0.76
C ALA A 40 -2.02 -13.15 0.08
N HIS A 41 -3.14 -12.45 0.30
CA HIS A 41 -4.39 -12.78 -0.36
C HIS A 41 -4.30 -12.45 -1.86
N PRO A 42 -4.74 -13.34 -2.77
CA PRO A 42 -4.57 -13.14 -4.21
C PRO A 42 -5.10 -11.78 -4.72
N LYS A 43 -6.25 -11.35 -4.21
CA LYS A 43 -6.84 -10.03 -4.58
C LYS A 43 -5.99 -8.83 -4.19
N ILE A 44 -5.24 -8.88 -3.08
CA ILE A 44 -4.37 -7.73 -2.74
C ILE A 44 -3.15 -7.68 -3.68
N LEU A 45 -2.66 -8.83 -4.14
CA LEU A 45 -1.60 -8.92 -5.14
C LEU A 45 -2.10 -8.45 -6.53
N GLU A 46 -3.32 -8.83 -6.91
CA GLU A 46 -3.95 -8.37 -8.15
C GLU A 46 -4.13 -6.84 -8.17
N PHE A 47 -4.61 -6.27 -7.06
CA PHE A 47 -4.71 -4.82 -6.90
C PHE A 47 -3.33 -4.14 -6.95
N GLU A 48 -2.34 -4.66 -6.21
CA GLU A 48 -0.97 -4.13 -6.18
C GLU A 48 -0.36 -4.06 -7.59
N GLU A 49 -0.37 -5.17 -8.31
CA GLU A 49 0.18 -5.26 -9.65
C GLU A 49 -0.52 -4.30 -10.62
N ALA A 50 -1.85 -4.24 -10.59
CA ALA A 50 -2.62 -3.34 -11.43
C ALA A 50 -2.35 -1.86 -11.10
N MET A 51 -2.24 -1.53 -9.82
CA MET A 51 -1.95 -0.17 -9.37
C MET A 51 -0.54 0.26 -9.78
N VAL A 52 0.49 -0.57 -9.53
CA VAL A 52 1.87 -0.28 -9.94
C VAL A 52 1.96 -0.11 -11.46
N ARG A 53 1.34 -1.00 -12.25
CA ARG A 53 1.30 -0.89 -13.72
C ARG A 53 0.58 0.38 -14.18
N ARG A 54 -0.55 0.72 -13.55
CA ARG A 54 -1.29 1.94 -13.86
C ARG A 54 -0.45 3.19 -13.60
N MET A 55 0.19 3.27 -12.45
CA MET A 55 1.07 4.40 -12.09
C MET A 55 2.27 4.49 -13.04
N ALA A 56 2.91 3.36 -13.37
CA ALA A 56 4.00 3.32 -14.35
C ALA A 56 3.57 3.81 -15.74
N SER A 57 2.36 3.45 -16.20
CA SER A 57 1.81 3.94 -17.47
C SER A 57 1.62 5.45 -17.51
N LEU A 58 1.41 6.07 -16.34
CA LEU A 58 1.31 7.52 -16.17
C LEU A 58 2.68 8.18 -15.95
N GLY A 59 3.77 7.40 -15.93
CA GLY A 59 5.13 7.86 -15.72
C GLY A 59 5.51 8.03 -14.25
N VAL A 60 4.74 7.48 -13.32
CA VAL A 60 4.99 7.56 -11.87
C VAL A 60 5.55 6.23 -11.35
N PRO A 61 6.81 6.17 -10.90
CA PRO A 61 7.40 4.94 -10.37
C PRO A 61 6.94 4.71 -8.93
N MET A 62 6.10 3.70 -8.74
CA MET A 62 5.65 3.19 -7.44
C MET A 62 6.14 1.76 -7.24
N PHE A 63 6.23 1.33 -5.99
CA PHE A 63 6.46 -0.07 -5.63
C PHE A 63 5.77 -0.42 -4.31
N ALA A 64 5.51 -1.70 -4.10
CA ALA A 64 5.07 -2.22 -2.81
C ALA A 64 6.22 -2.20 -1.80
N HIS A 65 6.11 -1.33 -0.80
CA HIS A 65 7.05 -1.29 0.32
C HIS A 65 6.82 -2.47 1.28
N CYS A 66 5.57 -2.78 1.57
CA CYS A 66 5.18 -3.81 2.53
C CYS A 66 3.89 -4.47 2.07
N ILE A 67 3.83 -5.80 2.06
CA ILE A 67 2.61 -6.57 1.78
C ILE A 67 2.34 -7.46 2.99
N VAL A 68 3.21 -8.44 3.23
CA VAL A 68 3.11 -9.35 4.38
C VAL A 68 4.11 -9.00 5.48
N ARG A 69 3.63 -8.96 6.72
CA ARG A 69 4.40 -8.94 7.97
C ARG A 69 4.13 -10.21 8.76
N THR A 70 5.19 -10.80 9.31
CA THR A 70 5.05 -11.79 10.38
C THR A 70 4.65 -11.10 11.69
N PRO A 71 4.17 -11.84 12.71
CA PRO A 71 3.93 -11.26 14.03
C PRO A 71 5.17 -10.56 14.62
N ALA A 72 6.37 -11.10 14.38
CA ALA A 72 7.62 -10.50 14.84
C ALA A 72 7.93 -9.18 14.12
N ASP A 73 7.73 -9.12 12.80
CA ASP A 73 7.90 -7.88 12.03
C ASP A 73 6.91 -6.81 12.49
N GLN A 74 5.68 -7.23 12.82
CA GLN A 74 4.64 -6.35 13.32
C GLN A 74 4.95 -5.81 14.72
N ASP A 75 5.45 -6.64 15.63
CA ASP A 75 5.93 -6.21 16.94
C ASP A 75 7.12 -5.25 16.83
N ALA A 76 8.04 -5.51 15.90
CA ALA A 76 9.15 -4.58 15.61
C ALA A 76 8.62 -3.23 15.09
N ALA A 77 7.65 -3.23 14.19
CA ALA A 77 7.01 -2.01 13.70
C ALA A 77 6.28 -1.25 14.82
N TYR A 78 5.60 -1.95 15.73
CA TYR A 78 4.96 -1.37 16.91
C TYR A 78 5.98 -0.72 17.85
N ALA A 79 7.07 -1.43 18.15
CA ALA A 79 8.15 -0.92 19.00
C ALA A 79 8.83 0.33 18.40
N LEU A 80 8.91 0.42 17.07
CA LEU A 80 9.42 1.58 16.34
C LEU A 80 8.38 2.71 16.16
N GLY A 81 7.15 2.55 16.66
CA GLY A 81 6.06 3.52 16.50
C GLY A 81 5.52 3.63 15.08
N ARG A 82 5.87 2.70 14.18
CA ARG A 82 5.39 2.62 12.78
C ARG A 82 4.08 1.85 12.64
N SER A 83 3.55 1.33 13.75
CA SER A 83 2.28 0.65 13.83
C SER A 83 1.65 0.89 15.19
N ARG A 84 0.31 0.92 15.24
CA ARG A 84 -0.47 0.95 16.49
C ARG A 84 -0.92 -0.44 16.95
N LEU A 85 -0.71 -1.46 16.13
CA LEU A 85 -1.12 -2.85 16.38
C LEU A 85 0.11 -3.72 16.63
N ARG A 86 0.02 -4.62 17.62
CA ARG A 86 1.03 -5.64 17.94
C ARG A 86 0.86 -6.86 17.04
N GLY A 87 1.88 -7.72 17.00
CA GLY A 87 1.85 -8.99 16.29
C GLY A 87 0.80 -9.98 16.84
N SER A 88 0.37 -9.80 18.08
CA SER A 88 -0.74 -10.54 18.69
C SER A 88 -2.13 -10.05 18.28
N ASP A 89 -2.23 -8.81 17.78
CA ASP A 89 -3.50 -8.21 17.40
C ASP A 89 -3.90 -8.68 15.99
N PRO A 90 -5.19 -8.60 15.62
CA PRO A 90 -5.56 -8.68 14.21
C PRO A 90 -5.05 -7.44 13.46
N TYR A 91 -4.10 -7.62 12.54
CA TYR A 91 -3.57 -6.59 11.63
C TYR A 91 -3.68 -7.00 10.15
N PRO A 92 -3.88 -6.05 9.23
CA PRO A 92 -4.17 -6.34 7.82
C PRO A 92 -2.95 -6.89 7.08
N HIS A 93 -1.73 -6.40 7.35
CA HIS A 93 -0.48 -6.89 6.75
C HIS A 93 -0.14 -8.35 7.09
N ARG A 94 -0.96 -9.10 7.82
CA ARG A 94 -0.76 -10.55 7.90
C ARG A 94 -1.07 -11.25 6.56
N PHE A 95 -1.95 -10.66 5.73
CA PHE A 95 -2.24 -11.14 4.36
C PHE A 95 -2.99 -10.17 3.42
N ALA A 96 -3.65 -9.13 3.94
CA ALA A 96 -4.73 -8.43 3.24
C ALA A 96 -4.42 -6.97 2.86
N ALA A 97 -3.19 -6.50 3.08
CA ALA A 97 -2.82 -5.11 2.83
C ALA A 97 -1.55 -4.96 2.02
N VAL A 98 -1.39 -3.77 1.44
CA VAL A 98 -0.18 -3.30 0.79
C VAL A 98 0.07 -1.83 1.11
N ASP A 99 1.32 -1.49 1.40
CA ASP A 99 1.82 -0.12 1.44
C ASP A 99 2.49 0.20 0.10
N LEU A 100 1.93 1.14 -0.67
CA LEU A 100 2.46 1.57 -1.96
C LEU A 100 3.11 2.95 -1.83
N ILE A 101 4.37 3.07 -2.21
CA ILE A 101 5.13 4.33 -2.11
C ILE A 101 5.92 4.63 -3.37
N HIS A 102 6.33 5.90 -3.51
CA HIS A 102 7.12 6.33 -4.65
C HIS A 102 8.55 5.80 -4.58
N CYS A 103 9.06 5.22 -5.67
CA CYS A 103 10.37 4.55 -5.73
C CYS A 103 11.55 5.41 -5.28
N ASN A 104 11.53 6.71 -5.59
CA ASN A 104 12.62 7.63 -5.27
C ASN A 104 12.35 8.53 -4.05
N ARG A 105 11.08 8.70 -3.67
CA ARG A 105 10.67 9.69 -2.65
C ARG A 105 10.07 9.04 -1.40
N GLY A 106 9.73 7.75 -1.48
CA GLY A 106 9.05 7.05 -0.42
C GLY A 106 7.76 7.76 -0.03
N TRP A 107 7.65 8.09 1.26
CA TRP A 107 6.52 8.83 1.84
C TRP A 107 6.58 10.36 1.61
N ASP A 108 7.72 10.89 1.16
CA ASP A 108 7.95 12.33 1.00
C ASP A 108 7.28 12.87 -0.29
N LEU A 109 5.96 12.83 -0.29
CA LEU A 109 5.09 13.40 -1.31
C LEU A 109 4.14 14.44 -0.66
N PRO A 110 3.82 15.54 -1.36
CA PRO A 110 2.77 16.45 -0.93
C PRO A 110 1.42 15.74 -0.79
N GLU A 111 0.57 16.22 0.11
CA GLU A 111 -0.78 15.66 0.37
C GLU A 111 -1.62 15.54 -0.91
N MET A 112 -1.62 16.57 -1.77
CA MET A 112 -2.33 16.54 -3.05
C MET A 112 -1.80 15.45 -4.02
N CYS A 113 -0.55 15.01 -3.87
CA CYS A 113 -0.03 13.85 -4.60
C CYS A 113 -0.63 12.55 -4.07
N TRP A 114 -0.73 12.41 -2.74
CA TRP A 114 -1.43 11.29 -2.11
C TRP A 114 -2.90 11.24 -2.50
N ASP A 115 -3.58 12.38 -2.59
CA ASP A 115 -4.96 12.47 -3.09
C ASP A 115 -5.11 11.94 -4.51
N MET A 116 -4.17 12.30 -5.39
CA MET A 116 -4.13 11.78 -6.75
C MET A 116 -3.88 10.26 -6.76
N ILE A 117 -2.97 9.76 -5.92
CA ILE A 117 -2.73 8.31 -5.77
C ILE A 117 -4.00 7.60 -5.27
N GLY A 118 -4.67 8.16 -4.27
CA GLY A 118 -5.94 7.68 -3.73
C GLY A 118 -7.04 7.59 -4.81
N HIS A 119 -7.20 8.66 -5.58
CA HIS A 119 -8.15 8.72 -6.68
C HIS A 119 -7.89 7.64 -7.74
N ILE A 120 -6.63 7.50 -8.19
CA ILE A 120 -6.24 6.49 -9.19
C ILE A 120 -6.43 5.07 -8.62
N GLY A 121 -6.01 4.83 -7.38
CA GLY A 121 -6.17 3.51 -6.75
C GLY A 121 -7.62 3.10 -6.59
N ASN A 122 -8.50 4.04 -6.21
CA ASN A 122 -9.94 3.82 -6.18
C ASN A 122 -10.53 3.52 -7.58
N GLU A 123 -10.03 4.17 -8.65
CA GLU A 123 -10.39 3.82 -10.04
C GLU A 123 -9.99 2.37 -10.37
N VAL A 124 -8.75 1.97 -10.03
CA VAL A 124 -8.23 0.63 -10.25
C VAL A 124 -9.05 -0.43 -9.49
N ALA A 125 -9.30 -0.20 -8.20
CA ALA A 125 -10.10 -1.11 -7.37
C ALA A 125 -11.51 -1.32 -7.94
N LYS A 126 -12.18 -0.23 -8.34
CA LYS A 126 -13.51 -0.28 -8.99
C LYS A 126 -13.49 -1.08 -10.28
N ARG A 127 -12.48 -0.88 -11.14
CA ARG A 127 -12.34 -1.61 -12.41
C ARG A 127 -12.12 -3.10 -12.22
N LEU A 128 -11.39 -3.50 -11.17
CA LEU A 128 -11.15 -4.91 -10.83
C LEU A 128 -12.30 -5.53 -10.03
N SER A 129 -13.30 -4.73 -9.61
CA SER A 129 -14.34 -5.18 -8.67
C SER A 129 -13.75 -5.76 -7.37
N ILE A 130 -12.62 -5.20 -6.92
CA ILE A 130 -11.97 -5.58 -5.65
C ILE A 130 -12.36 -4.56 -4.60
N PRO A 131 -13.01 -4.97 -3.50
CA PRO A 131 -13.37 -4.04 -2.43
C PRO A 131 -12.10 -3.69 -1.64
N ILE A 132 -11.65 -2.45 -1.78
CA ILE A 132 -10.45 -1.91 -1.15
C ILE A 132 -10.83 -0.72 -0.27
N VAL A 133 -10.19 -0.59 0.89
CA VAL A 133 -10.18 0.59 1.74
C VAL A 133 -8.81 1.26 1.60
N TRP A 134 -8.80 2.59 1.46
CA TRP A 134 -7.59 3.38 1.34
C TRP A 134 -7.32 4.12 2.66
N GLY A 135 -6.08 4.08 3.16
CA GLY A 135 -5.72 4.72 4.43
C GLY A 135 -5.67 6.25 4.41
N GLY A 136 -5.91 6.88 3.24
CA GLY A 136 -6.12 8.33 3.13
C GLY A 136 -7.57 8.76 3.34
N ASP A 137 -8.53 7.84 3.30
CA ASP A 137 -9.98 8.06 3.34
C ASP A 137 -10.65 6.75 3.81
N TRP A 138 -10.68 6.51 5.13
CA TRP A 138 -10.97 5.19 5.70
C TRP A 138 -12.44 4.76 5.57
N ASP A 139 -13.36 5.72 5.57
CA ASP A 139 -14.79 5.52 5.36
C ASP A 139 -15.23 5.78 3.91
N GLY A 140 -14.38 6.38 3.09
CA GLY A 140 -14.57 6.48 1.64
C GLY A 140 -15.58 7.54 1.24
N ASP A 141 -15.82 8.54 2.09
CA ASP A 141 -16.78 9.62 1.83
C ASP A 141 -16.16 10.83 1.11
N GLY A 142 -14.82 10.84 1.00
CA GLY A 142 -14.03 11.87 0.33
C GLY A 142 -13.67 13.06 1.23
N ASP A 143 -14.13 13.11 2.48
CA ASP A 143 -13.64 14.03 3.51
C ASP A 143 -12.44 13.38 4.22
N LYS A 144 -11.27 13.99 4.05
CA LYS A 144 -10.04 13.50 4.67
C LYS A 144 -9.74 14.19 6.01
N SER A 145 -10.50 15.24 6.34
CA SER A 145 -10.21 16.12 7.47
C SER A 145 -10.71 15.56 8.82
N ASP A 146 -11.62 14.60 8.77
CA ASP A 146 -12.24 13.94 9.93
C ASP A 146 -11.55 12.61 10.30
N GLN A 147 -10.59 12.16 9.48
CA GLN A 147 -9.87 10.92 9.64
C GLN A 147 -8.93 10.99 10.86
N LYS A 148 -9.12 10.10 11.85
CA LYS A 148 -8.27 10.02 13.06
C LYS A 148 -6.87 9.48 12.79
N LEU A 149 -6.67 8.85 11.64
CA LEU A 149 -5.41 8.28 11.19
C LEU A 149 -5.28 8.57 9.70
N TYR A 150 -4.25 9.29 9.29
CA TYR A 150 -3.93 9.49 7.89
C TYR A 150 -2.72 8.63 7.52
N ASP A 151 -2.95 7.59 6.71
CA ASP A 151 -1.93 6.66 6.23
C ASP A 151 -2.11 6.42 4.72
N PRO A 152 -1.79 7.41 3.87
CA PRO A 152 -2.17 7.40 2.45
C PRO A 152 -1.39 6.38 1.60
N ALA A 153 -0.34 5.77 2.16
CA ALA A 153 0.36 4.67 1.50
C ALA A 153 -0.39 3.34 1.65
N HIS A 154 -1.22 3.21 2.69
CA HIS A 154 -1.87 1.96 3.08
C HIS A 154 -3.12 1.67 2.25
N TRP A 155 -3.23 0.43 1.80
CA TRP A 155 -4.40 -0.12 1.13
C TRP A 155 -4.73 -1.48 1.72
N GLU A 156 -6.00 -1.75 2.01
CA GLU A 156 -6.42 -3.06 2.51
C GLU A 156 -7.69 -3.56 1.84
N LEU A 157 -7.81 -4.89 1.73
CA LEU A 157 -9.08 -5.50 1.34
C LEU A 157 -10.15 -5.15 2.36
N ALA A 158 -11.28 -4.60 1.90
CA ALA A 158 -12.41 -4.37 2.79
C ALA A 158 -12.83 -5.70 3.41
N HIS A 159 -13.26 -5.66 4.67
CA HIS A 159 -13.75 -6.84 5.40
C HIS A 159 -12.72 -7.95 5.63
N TRP A 160 -11.41 -7.68 5.52
CA TRP A 160 -10.36 -8.68 5.75
C TRP A 160 -10.47 -9.42 7.09
N ARG A 161 -11.12 -8.81 8.10
CA ARG A 161 -11.35 -9.41 9.43
C ARG A 161 -12.25 -10.65 9.37
N MET A 162 -13.11 -10.72 8.35
CA MET A 162 -14.05 -11.83 8.12
C MET A 162 -13.53 -12.84 7.11
N MET A 163 -12.31 -12.66 6.59
CA MET A 163 -11.73 -13.55 5.58
C MET A 163 -10.93 -14.68 6.22
N GLU A 164 -10.94 -15.85 5.57
CA GLU A 164 -10.11 -16.98 5.96
C GLU A 164 -8.65 -16.85 5.46
N PRO A 165 -7.69 -17.39 6.22
CA PRO A 165 -7.86 -17.92 7.57
C PRO A 165 -8.10 -16.79 8.58
N GLU A 166 -8.98 -17.04 9.55
CA GLU A 166 -9.26 -16.09 10.60
C GLU A 166 -7.96 -15.75 11.37
N PRO A 167 -7.74 -14.48 11.75
CA PRO A 167 -6.63 -14.14 12.61
C PRO A 167 -6.74 -14.93 13.94
N PRO A 168 -5.66 -15.54 14.49
CA PRO A 168 -4.25 -15.48 14.12
C PRO A 168 -3.70 -16.79 13.48
N HIS A 169 -4.55 -17.61 12.87
CA HIS A 169 -4.20 -18.97 12.43
C HIS A 169 -3.17 -19.06 11.28
N MET A 170 -2.74 -17.92 10.70
CA MET A 170 -1.72 -17.89 9.64
C MET A 170 -0.33 -18.31 10.10
N TYR A 171 0.05 -17.95 11.33
CA TYR A 171 1.41 -18.19 11.84
C TYR A 171 1.34 -19.00 13.12
N ASN A 172 2.15 -20.05 13.23
CA ASN A 172 2.28 -20.78 14.48
C ASN A 172 2.99 -19.92 15.55
N ALA A 173 3.05 -20.41 16.79
CA ALA A 173 3.75 -19.74 17.90
C ALA A 173 5.25 -19.46 17.65
N ARG A 174 5.82 -19.97 16.55
CA ARG A 174 7.20 -19.75 16.12
C ARG A 174 7.30 -18.83 14.89
N GLY A 175 6.22 -18.16 14.51
CA GLY A 175 6.19 -17.23 13.37
C GLY A 175 6.29 -17.88 12.00
N LYS A 176 6.09 -19.21 11.87
CA LYS A 176 6.08 -19.90 10.56
C LYS A 176 4.67 -19.98 10.01
N LEU A 177 4.54 -19.78 8.69
CA LEU A 177 3.28 -19.94 7.97
C LEU A 177 2.72 -21.36 8.19
N VAL A 178 1.47 -21.44 8.62
CA VAL A 178 0.73 -22.71 8.74
C VAL A 178 0.26 -23.08 7.33
N ARG A 179 0.92 -24.06 6.70
CA ARG A 179 0.46 -24.62 5.42
C ARG A 179 -0.80 -25.45 5.69
N ARG A 180 -1.87 -25.22 4.93
CA ARG A 180 -3.03 -26.14 4.90
C ARG A 180 -2.56 -27.45 4.26
N GLU A 181 -2.89 -28.57 4.91
CA GLU A 181 -2.76 -29.93 4.36
C GLU A 181 -3.79 -30.19 3.26
#